data_AF-A0A9D1FNF6-F1
#
_entry.id   AF-A0A9D1FNF6-F1
#
_cell.length_a   1.000
_cell.length_b   1.000
_cell.length_c   1.000
_cell.angle_alpha   90.00
_cell.angle_beta   90.00
_cell.angle_gamma   90.00
#
_symmetry.space_group_name_H-M   'P 1'
#
loop_
_entity.id
_entity.type
_entity.pdbx_description
1 polymer ?
#
loop_
_entity_poly.entity_id
_entity_poly.type
_entity_poly.pdbx_seq_one_letter_code
_entity_poly.pdbx_strand_id
1 'polypeptide(L)'
;MLGKNLRAMAQGLGFLWDANCKFLYGRIGPYPAWVREIPGSQLLLSAAAKPGENAVLPAAEDVRRILPEGPILSIKVTPFRWQVVVKRGKTPETTLLLKRVFDTLGQYFAQNGYRPCCAKCGAEGVMPIYQCGQIIRALCDHCAGETAFLAEKDRKRPSKLGKGMLGALGGTALGLAASILLVILAWFVFLLAFFAVTGGILALLGDSVDLDTAMFLAFMLLMIPGVMSVFLITSVCGFFMMLPASKGYALLGGKYDVRGIAVSVLCVGAFLFAFYFWLLGGLSFAEPDYFSMAVIQFGGLYFDMDGLVASIIFCACYVPGIAIAGFEEMDRQKRREAFRRLL
;
A
#
# COMPACT_ATOMS: atom_id res chain seq x y z
N MET A 1 12.88 19.14 15.10
CA MET A 1 14.08 19.27 14.23
C MET A 1 13.78 19.37 12.72
N LEU A 2 12.67 18.82 12.19
CA LEU A 2 12.36 18.88 10.74
C LEU A 2 12.23 20.29 10.12
N GLY A 3 11.72 21.27 10.87
CA GLY A 3 11.44 22.63 10.35
C GLY A 3 12.68 23.45 9.97
N LYS A 4 13.81 23.31 10.68
CA LYS A 4 15.05 24.06 10.37
C LYS A 4 15.63 23.65 9.01
N ASN A 5 15.60 22.36 8.69
CA ASN A 5 16.11 21.83 7.43
C ASN A 5 15.23 22.23 6.23
N LEU A 6 13.91 22.31 6.42
CA LEU A 6 12.99 22.77 5.36
C LEU A 6 13.15 24.27 5.08
N ARG A 7 13.37 25.10 6.09
CA ARG A 7 13.63 26.54 5.89
C ARG A 7 14.92 26.78 5.10
N ALA A 8 15.99 26.06 5.41
CA ALA A 8 17.24 26.14 4.64
C ALA A 8 17.05 25.68 3.19
N MET A 9 16.28 24.60 2.98
CA MET A 9 15.92 24.12 1.65
C MET A 9 15.07 25.13 0.87
N ALA A 10 14.12 25.80 1.52
CA ALA A 10 13.32 26.87 0.94
C ALA A 10 14.20 28.01 0.41
N GLN A 11 15.13 28.48 1.24
CA GLN A 11 16.09 29.52 0.88
C GLN A 11 16.96 29.11 -0.31
N GLY A 12 17.48 27.88 -0.32
CA GLY A 12 18.29 27.36 -1.43
C GLY A 12 17.53 27.21 -2.77
N LEU A 13 16.20 27.06 -2.71
CA LEU A 13 15.33 26.98 -3.88
C LEU A 13 14.72 28.33 -4.29
N GLY A 14 14.87 29.38 -3.48
CA GLY A 14 14.13 30.64 -3.65
C GLY A 14 12.62 30.47 -3.43
N PHE A 15 12.20 29.47 -2.65
CA PHE A 15 10.81 29.18 -2.35
C PHE A 15 10.42 29.77 -0.98
N LEU A 16 9.12 29.98 -0.81
CA LEU A 16 8.52 30.31 0.47
C LEU A 16 8.27 29.03 1.27
N TRP A 17 8.38 29.15 2.59
CA TRP A 17 8.13 28.07 3.53
C TRP A 17 7.00 28.45 4.48
N ASP A 18 5.98 27.58 4.55
CA ASP A 18 4.92 27.69 5.55
C ASP A 18 5.21 26.75 6.73
N ALA A 19 5.40 27.33 7.91
CA ALA A 19 5.69 26.62 9.15
C ALA A 19 4.52 25.75 9.63
N ASN A 20 3.28 26.16 9.35
CA ASN A 20 2.08 25.45 9.78
C ASN A 20 1.85 24.19 8.96
N CYS A 21 2.25 24.23 7.69
CA CYS A 21 1.80 23.26 6.71
C CYS A 21 2.94 22.38 6.15
N LYS A 22 4.18 22.60 6.59
CA LYS A 22 5.37 21.79 6.28
C LYS A 22 5.59 21.55 4.79
N PHE A 23 5.35 22.57 3.96
CA PHE A 23 5.59 22.52 2.53
C PHE A 23 6.34 23.76 2.04
N LEU A 24 6.94 23.62 0.86
CA LEU A 24 7.65 24.69 0.16
C LEU A 24 6.87 25.04 -1.10
N TYR A 25 6.80 26.30 -1.45
CA TYR A 25 6.09 26.73 -2.64
C TYR A 25 6.72 27.97 -3.27
N GLY A 26 6.61 28.08 -4.58
CA GLY A 26 7.24 29.14 -5.33
C GLY A 26 6.98 28.98 -6.81
N ARG A 27 7.96 29.39 -7.62
CA ARG A 27 7.88 29.33 -9.08
C ARG A 27 9.20 28.88 -9.68
N ILE A 28 9.09 28.22 -10.83
CA ILE A 28 10.20 27.90 -11.73
C ILE A 28 9.94 28.66 -13.03
N GLY A 29 10.61 29.81 -13.19
CA GLY A 29 10.20 30.79 -14.22
C GLY A 29 8.73 31.21 -14.05
N PRO A 30 7.87 31.11 -15.08
CA PRO A 30 6.45 31.44 -14.96
C PRO A 30 5.59 30.33 -14.32
N TYR A 31 6.12 29.12 -14.15
CA TYR A 31 5.34 27.96 -13.73
C TYR A 31 5.26 27.85 -12.20
N PRO A 32 4.06 27.68 -11.63
CA PRO A 32 3.93 27.48 -10.19
C PRO A 32 4.44 26.09 -9.80
N ALA A 33 5.22 26.05 -8.72
CA ALA A 33 5.86 24.84 -8.23
C ALA A 33 5.76 24.74 -6.71
N TRP A 34 5.70 23.50 -6.20
CA TRP A 34 5.64 23.24 -4.76
C TRP A 34 6.31 21.90 -4.42
N VAL A 35 6.73 21.78 -3.18
CA VAL A 35 7.37 20.59 -2.62
C VAL A 35 6.66 20.24 -1.31
N ARG A 36 6.32 18.96 -1.17
CA ARG A 36 5.74 18.42 0.06
C ARG A 36 6.51 17.18 0.51
N GLU A 37 6.63 17.02 1.82
CA GLU A 37 7.09 15.78 2.42
C GLU A 37 5.98 14.70 2.48
N ILE A 38 6.31 13.51 2.01
CA ILE A 38 5.46 12.29 2.03
C ILE A 38 6.07 11.31 3.06
N PRO A 39 5.27 10.41 3.68
CA PRO A 39 5.80 9.36 4.54
C PRO A 39 7.00 8.60 3.95
N GLY A 40 7.87 8.09 4.83
CA GLY A 40 9.07 7.35 4.40
C GLY A 40 10.26 8.22 3.99
N SER A 41 10.34 9.47 4.49
CA SER A 41 11.43 10.41 4.18
C SER A 41 11.54 10.68 2.67
N GLN A 42 10.40 10.95 2.03
CA GLN A 42 10.34 11.25 0.61
C GLN A 42 9.83 12.67 0.39
N LEU A 43 10.28 13.30 -0.70
CA LEU A 43 9.84 14.63 -1.11
C LEU A 43 9.15 14.51 -2.47
N LEU A 44 7.90 14.98 -2.53
CA LEU A 44 7.14 15.13 -3.76
C LEU A 44 7.29 16.55 -4.27
N LEU A 45 8.02 16.69 -5.37
CA LEU A 45 8.08 17.89 -6.17
C LEU A 45 6.89 17.90 -7.11
N SER A 46 6.29 19.06 -7.31
CA SER A 46 5.19 19.23 -8.24
C SER A 46 5.25 20.59 -8.94
N ALA A 47 4.91 20.60 -10.21
CA ALA A 47 4.76 21.82 -11.01
C ALA A 47 3.49 21.75 -11.86
N ALA A 48 2.86 22.89 -12.13
CA ALA A 48 1.69 22.96 -13.00
C ALA A 48 2.04 23.61 -14.33
N ALA A 49 1.92 22.83 -15.40
CA ALA A 49 2.22 23.26 -16.75
C ALA A 49 1.32 22.48 -17.72
N LYS A 50 0.68 23.21 -18.64
CA LYS A 50 -0.19 22.67 -19.68
C LYS A 50 0.60 22.59 -21.00
N PRO A 51 0.55 21.47 -21.72
CA PRO A 51 1.15 21.36 -23.05
C PRO A 51 0.42 22.28 -24.05
N GLY A 52 1.11 22.75 -25.10
CA GLY A 52 0.47 23.46 -26.21
C GLY A 52 -0.59 22.60 -26.91
N GLU A 53 -1.46 23.22 -27.73
CA GLU A 53 -2.67 22.59 -28.31
C GLU A 53 -2.43 21.30 -29.12
N ASN A 54 -1.19 21.03 -29.55
CA ASN A 54 -0.80 19.81 -30.28
C ASN A 54 0.36 19.04 -29.63
N ALA A 55 0.75 19.39 -28.40
CA ALA A 55 1.86 18.73 -27.73
C ALA A 55 1.42 17.42 -27.06
N VAL A 56 2.10 16.34 -27.45
CA VAL A 56 1.92 15.02 -26.83
C VAL A 56 2.53 15.04 -25.43
N LEU A 57 1.81 14.52 -24.45
CA LEU A 57 2.33 14.33 -23.09
C LEU A 57 3.44 13.28 -23.12
N PRO A 58 4.65 13.61 -22.66
CA PRO A 58 5.75 12.65 -22.67
C PRO A 58 5.49 11.52 -21.66
N ALA A 59 6.00 10.34 -21.99
CA ALA A 59 5.97 9.21 -21.07
C ALA A 59 6.89 9.48 -19.87
N ALA A 60 6.65 8.80 -18.75
CA ALA A 60 7.44 8.99 -17.53
C ALA A 60 8.92 8.63 -17.76
N GLU A 61 9.18 7.67 -18.64
CA GLU A 61 10.49 7.19 -19.05
C GLU A 61 11.27 8.27 -19.82
N ASP A 62 10.60 9.01 -20.71
CA ASP A 62 11.22 10.10 -21.46
C ASP A 62 11.58 11.26 -20.54
N VAL A 63 10.70 11.57 -19.59
CA VAL A 63 10.97 12.57 -18.55
C VAL A 63 12.12 12.12 -17.65
N ARG A 64 12.25 10.82 -17.37
CA ARG A 64 13.38 10.31 -16.59
C ARG A 64 14.72 10.59 -17.27
N ARG A 65 14.79 10.54 -18.60
CA ARG A 65 16.02 10.75 -19.38
C ARG A 65 16.52 12.19 -19.35
N ILE A 66 15.62 13.17 -19.20
CA ILE A 66 16.00 14.59 -19.14
C ILE A 66 16.37 15.02 -17.71
N LEU A 67 15.84 14.35 -16.69
CA LEU A 67 16.08 14.71 -15.29
C LEU A 67 17.51 14.36 -14.85
N PRO A 68 18.10 15.14 -13.92
CA PRO A 68 19.43 14.88 -13.41
C PRO A 68 19.51 13.53 -12.69
N GLU A 69 20.68 12.91 -12.73
CA GLU A 69 20.94 11.71 -11.94
C GLU A 69 20.78 11.97 -10.44
N GLY A 70 20.15 11.02 -9.75
CA GLY A 70 19.89 11.10 -8.33
C GLY A 70 18.85 10.09 -7.85
N PRO A 71 18.54 10.09 -6.54
CA PRO A 71 17.59 9.19 -5.91
C PRO A 71 16.13 9.56 -6.20
N ILE A 72 15.78 9.68 -7.48
CA ILE A 72 14.43 9.86 -7.98
C ILE A 72 13.73 8.48 -7.97
N LEU A 73 12.63 8.36 -7.24
CA LEU A 73 11.90 7.12 -7.00
C LEU A 73 10.78 6.90 -8.02
N SER A 74 10.03 7.95 -8.34
CA SER A 74 8.93 7.86 -9.30
C SER A 74 8.67 9.20 -9.99
N ILE A 75 8.11 9.12 -11.19
CA ILE A 75 7.72 10.27 -12.01
C ILE A 75 6.28 10.03 -12.46
N LYS A 76 5.46 11.08 -12.40
CA LYS A 76 4.10 11.04 -12.88
C LYS A 76 3.78 12.33 -13.60
N VAL A 77 3.45 12.19 -14.88
CA VAL A 77 3.04 13.28 -15.75
C VAL A 77 1.54 13.17 -15.97
N THR A 78 0.84 14.29 -15.84
CA THR A 78 -0.58 14.44 -16.16
C THR A 78 -0.78 15.72 -16.97
N PRO A 79 -1.91 15.91 -17.67
CA PRO A 79 -2.09 17.03 -18.59
C PRO A 79 -1.76 18.42 -18.02
N PHE A 80 -2.00 18.64 -16.73
CA PHE A 80 -1.81 19.96 -16.09
C PHE A 80 -0.84 19.92 -14.91
N ARG A 81 -0.23 18.77 -14.62
CA ARG A 81 0.58 18.58 -13.42
C ARG A 81 1.68 17.55 -13.62
N TRP A 82 2.87 17.96 -13.21
CA TRP A 82 4.09 17.18 -13.24
C TRP A 82 4.50 16.87 -11.82
N GLN A 83 4.85 15.62 -11.54
CA GLN A 83 5.17 15.14 -10.20
C GLN A 83 6.42 14.26 -10.23
N VAL A 84 7.37 14.56 -9.35
CA VAL A 84 8.61 13.80 -9.20
C VAL A 84 8.81 13.50 -7.72
N VAL A 85 8.98 12.23 -7.38
CA VAL A 85 9.25 11.79 -6.01
C VAL A 85 10.74 11.51 -5.86
N VAL A 86 11.36 12.12 -4.86
CA VAL A 86 12.78 11.92 -4.55
C VAL A 86 12.95 11.44 -3.11
N LYS A 87 13.93 10.56 -2.88
CA LYS A 87 14.32 10.16 -1.53
C LYS A 87 15.03 11.33 -0.84
N ARG A 88 14.65 11.62 0.40
CA ARG A 88 15.29 12.65 1.21
C ARG A 88 16.63 12.13 1.75
N GLY A 89 17.70 12.79 1.39
CA GLY A 89 19.05 12.55 1.92
C GLY A 89 19.48 13.67 2.87
N LYS A 90 20.77 14.02 2.84
CA LYS A 90 21.30 15.20 3.54
C LYS A 90 20.70 16.48 2.94
N THR A 91 20.37 17.44 3.79
CA THR A 91 19.72 18.71 3.38
C THR A 91 20.41 19.43 2.21
N PRO A 92 21.73 19.68 2.20
CA PRO A 92 22.36 20.41 1.10
C PRO A 92 22.33 19.66 -0.24
N GLU A 93 22.67 18.36 -0.23
CA GLU A 93 22.64 17.49 -1.40
C GLU A 93 21.22 17.39 -2.00
N THR A 94 20.23 17.23 -1.12
CA THR A 94 18.82 17.15 -1.51
C THR A 94 18.35 18.48 -2.09
N THR A 95 18.72 19.61 -1.47
CA THR A 95 18.35 20.95 -1.97
C THR A 95 18.93 21.20 -3.35
N LEU A 96 20.20 20.83 -3.58
CA LEU A 96 20.85 20.95 -4.88
C LEU A 96 20.19 20.05 -5.95
N LEU A 97 19.81 18.82 -5.58
CA LEU A 97 19.05 17.95 -6.48
C LEU A 97 17.69 18.56 -6.84
N LEU A 98 16.92 19.04 -5.85
CA LEU A 98 15.62 19.69 -6.07
C LEU A 98 15.77 20.87 -7.03
N LYS A 99 16.80 21.70 -6.83
CA LYS A 99 17.10 22.84 -7.69
C LYS A 99 17.36 22.39 -9.13
N ARG A 100 18.25 21.42 -9.34
CA ARG A 100 18.54 20.88 -10.67
C ARG A 100 17.29 20.30 -11.34
N VAL A 101 16.47 19.53 -10.62
CA VAL A 101 15.21 18.98 -11.16
C VAL A 101 14.28 20.10 -11.61
N PHE A 102 14.10 21.14 -10.79
CA PHE A 102 13.23 22.27 -11.12
C PHE A 102 13.78 23.13 -12.27
N ASP A 103 15.09 23.35 -12.33
CA ASP A 103 15.74 24.07 -13.42
C ASP A 103 15.58 23.31 -14.75
N THR A 104 15.84 22.00 -14.74
CA THR A 104 15.63 21.12 -15.91
C THR A 104 14.17 21.14 -16.37
N LEU A 105 13.21 21.01 -15.45
CA LEU A 105 11.79 21.06 -15.79
C LEU A 105 11.39 22.44 -16.34
N GLY A 106 11.88 23.53 -15.73
CA GLY A 106 11.63 24.89 -16.20
C GLY A 106 12.16 25.12 -17.62
N GLN A 107 13.37 24.65 -17.91
CA GLN A 107 13.97 24.70 -19.25
C GLN A 107 13.17 23.87 -20.26
N TYR A 108 12.81 22.64 -19.89
CA TYR A 108 12.01 21.77 -20.74
C TYR A 108 10.65 22.39 -21.07
N PHE A 109 9.96 22.96 -20.08
CA PHE A 109 8.68 23.64 -20.29
C PHE A 109 8.81 24.84 -21.22
N ALA A 110 9.85 25.66 -21.04
CA ALA A 110 10.11 26.81 -21.89
C ALA A 110 10.40 26.41 -23.34
N GLN A 111 11.23 25.38 -23.55
CA GLN A 111 11.62 24.89 -24.88
C GLN A 111 10.47 24.22 -25.63
N ASN A 112 9.55 23.57 -24.92
CA ASN A 112 8.45 22.81 -25.51
C ASN A 112 7.11 23.57 -25.49
N GLY A 113 7.13 24.88 -25.28
CA GLY A 113 5.94 25.74 -25.38
C GLY A 113 4.85 25.47 -24.33
N TYR A 114 5.23 24.96 -23.16
CA TYR A 114 4.28 24.76 -22.07
C TYR A 114 3.82 26.10 -21.49
N ARG A 115 2.58 26.14 -20.98
CA ARG A 115 2.00 27.34 -20.39
C ARG A 115 1.67 27.14 -18.91
N PRO A 116 1.84 28.15 -18.04
CA PRO A 116 1.42 28.06 -16.65
C PRO A 116 -0.10 27.94 -16.57
N CYS A 117 -0.57 26.97 -15.77
CA CYS A 117 -1.99 26.62 -15.75
C CYS A 117 -2.48 26.16 -14.38
N CYS A 118 -3.80 26.14 -14.21
CA CYS A 118 -4.46 25.51 -13.07
C CYS A 118 -4.20 24.00 -13.10
N ALA A 119 -3.66 23.45 -12.01
CA ALA A 119 -3.32 22.03 -11.87
C ALA A 119 -4.54 21.08 -11.82
N LYS A 120 -5.77 21.62 -11.89
CA LYS A 120 -7.03 20.87 -11.93
C LYS A 120 -7.74 20.97 -13.28
N CYS A 121 -7.99 22.18 -13.78
CA CYS A 121 -8.77 22.40 -15.02
C CYS A 121 -7.93 22.87 -16.22
N GLY A 122 -6.65 23.18 -16.04
CA GLY A 122 -5.80 23.66 -17.13
C GLY A 122 -6.05 25.11 -17.56
N ALA A 123 -6.89 25.87 -16.86
CA ALA A 123 -7.08 27.30 -17.12
C ALA A 123 -5.73 28.04 -17.06
N GLU A 124 -5.45 28.86 -18.06
CA GLU A 124 -4.21 29.63 -18.19
C GLU A 124 -4.30 30.92 -17.38
N GLY A 125 -3.16 31.41 -16.89
CA GLY A 125 -3.06 32.65 -16.14
C GLY A 125 -2.12 32.56 -14.95
N VAL A 126 -2.07 33.64 -14.17
CA VAL A 126 -1.25 33.69 -12.96
C VAL A 126 -1.93 32.88 -11.87
N MET A 127 -1.49 31.64 -11.67
CA MET A 127 -2.09 30.74 -10.69
C MET A 127 -1.46 30.94 -9.30
N PRO A 128 -2.24 31.37 -8.30
CA PRO A 128 -1.83 31.28 -6.91
C PRO A 128 -1.80 29.82 -6.46
N ILE A 129 -1.03 29.56 -5.41
CA ILE A 129 -0.96 28.24 -4.78
C ILE A 129 -1.94 28.24 -3.62
N TYR A 130 -2.98 27.42 -3.73
CA TYR A 130 -4.03 27.27 -2.72
C TYR A 130 -3.76 26.06 -1.84
N GLN A 131 -4.06 26.21 -0.55
CA GLN A 131 -4.16 25.10 0.39
C GLN A 131 -5.63 24.87 0.77
N CYS A 132 -6.19 23.76 0.31
CA CYS A 132 -7.55 23.35 0.60
C CYS A 132 -7.51 22.05 1.42
N GLY A 133 -7.55 22.20 2.76
CA GLY A 133 -7.35 21.10 3.69
C GLY A 133 -5.96 20.49 3.57
N GLN A 134 -5.89 19.22 3.16
CA GLN A 134 -4.63 18.50 2.92
C GLN A 134 -4.16 18.61 1.47
N ILE A 135 -4.86 19.33 0.58
CA ILE A 135 -4.47 19.46 -0.83
C ILE A 135 -3.76 20.81 -1.02
N ILE A 136 -2.59 20.79 -1.66
CA ILE A 136 -1.85 21.99 -2.04
C ILE A 136 -1.60 21.91 -3.53
N ARG A 137 -2.14 22.87 -4.29
CA ARG A 137 -2.04 22.91 -5.75
C ARG A 137 -2.11 24.34 -6.23
N ALA A 138 -1.48 24.61 -7.36
CA ALA A 138 -1.77 25.82 -8.12
C ALA A 138 -3.17 25.70 -8.75
N LEU A 139 -4.11 26.55 -8.34
CA LEU A 139 -5.51 26.47 -8.76
C LEU A 139 -6.02 27.85 -9.16
N CYS A 140 -6.99 27.90 -10.07
CA CYS A 140 -7.81 29.09 -10.27
C CYS A 140 -8.85 29.22 -9.13
N ASP A 141 -9.38 30.42 -8.94
CA ASP A 141 -10.31 30.72 -7.83
C ASP A 141 -11.55 29.81 -7.82
N HIS A 142 -12.08 29.48 -9.00
CA HIS A 142 -13.19 28.55 -9.13
C HIS A 142 -12.83 27.14 -8.62
N CYS A 143 -11.68 26.60 -9.06
CA CYS A 143 -11.22 25.28 -8.61
C CYS A 143 -10.84 25.29 -7.12
N ALA A 144 -10.32 26.40 -6.61
CA ALA A 144 -10.00 26.58 -5.20
C ALA A 144 -11.27 26.56 -4.34
N GLY A 145 -12.31 27.30 -4.73
CA GLY A 145 -13.60 27.31 -4.03
C GLY A 145 -14.26 25.93 -4.00
N GLU A 146 -14.29 25.23 -5.14
CA GLU A 146 -14.85 23.87 -5.22
C GLU A 146 -14.06 22.87 -4.36
N THR A 147 -12.73 22.91 -4.41
CA THR A 147 -11.88 22.01 -3.60
C THR A 147 -11.96 22.32 -2.11
N ALA A 148 -12.07 23.59 -1.71
CA ALA A 148 -12.31 23.99 -0.33
C ALA A 148 -13.69 23.52 0.16
N PHE A 149 -14.74 23.69 -0.64
CA PHE A 149 -16.08 23.21 -0.32
C PHE A 149 -16.12 21.69 -0.14
N LEU A 150 -15.49 20.94 -1.05
CA LEU A 150 -15.40 19.49 -0.95
C LEU A 150 -14.59 19.06 0.28
N ALA A 151 -13.48 19.74 0.59
CA ALA A 151 -12.69 19.48 1.78
C ALA A 151 -13.49 19.72 3.07
N GLU A 152 -14.30 20.78 3.12
CA GLU A 152 -15.15 21.11 4.27
C GLU A 152 -16.33 20.13 4.40
N LYS A 153 -16.96 19.76 3.28
CA LYS A 153 -18.01 18.73 3.24
C LYS A 153 -17.49 17.39 3.74
N ASP A 154 -16.28 17.01 3.35
CA ASP A 154 -15.61 15.80 3.83
C ASP A 154 -15.25 15.91 5.32
N ARG A 155 -14.83 17.09 5.81
CA ARG A 155 -14.53 17.33 7.23
C ARG A 155 -15.77 17.20 8.11
N LYS A 156 -16.93 17.67 7.64
CA LYS A 156 -18.21 17.60 8.35
C LYS A 156 -18.92 16.26 8.24
N ARG A 157 -18.41 15.29 7.47
CA ARG A 157 -19.06 13.99 7.29
C ARG A 157 -19.00 13.19 8.62
N PRO A 158 -20.14 12.90 9.27
CA PRO A 158 -20.14 12.20 10.55
C PRO A 158 -19.66 10.76 10.35
N SER A 159 -18.72 10.30 11.18
CA SER A 159 -18.35 8.90 11.25
C SER A 159 -19.46 8.12 11.97
N LYS A 160 -20.08 7.16 11.27
CA LYS A 160 -21.16 6.33 11.81
C LYS A 160 -20.59 5.01 12.30
N LEU A 161 -20.00 5.02 13.50
CA LEU A 161 -19.27 3.89 14.09
C LEU A 161 -20.04 2.55 13.97
N GLY A 162 -21.32 2.53 14.37
CA GLY A 162 -22.13 1.30 14.36
C GLY A 162 -22.33 0.70 12.97
N LYS A 163 -22.55 1.53 11.94
CA LYS A 163 -22.63 1.05 10.56
C LYS A 163 -21.25 0.61 10.05
N GLY A 164 -20.19 1.30 10.46
CA GLY A 164 -18.80 0.89 10.17
C GLY A 164 -18.47 -0.49 10.72
N MET A 165 -18.85 -0.80 11.97
CA MET A 165 -18.66 -2.12 12.55
C MET A 165 -19.38 -3.22 11.76
N LEU A 166 -20.64 -2.98 11.38
CA LEU A 166 -21.40 -3.92 10.56
C LEU A 166 -20.71 -4.20 9.22
N GLY A 167 -20.12 -3.16 8.61
CA GLY A 167 -19.33 -3.32 7.41
C GLY A 167 -18.01 -4.04 7.61
N ALA A 168 -17.30 -3.79 8.72
CA ALA A 168 -16.09 -4.53 9.04
C ALA A 168 -16.36 -6.03 9.19
N LEU A 169 -17.45 -6.40 9.86
CA LEU A 169 -17.88 -7.79 10.02
C LEU A 169 -18.24 -8.43 8.68
N GLY A 170 -19.06 -7.77 7.85
CA GLY A 170 -19.41 -8.27 6.52
C GLY A 170 -18.20 -8.41 5.60
N GLY A 171 -17.27 -7.46 5.67
CA GLY A 171 -16.01 -7.51 4.96
C GLY A 171 -15.11 -8.67 5.40
N THR A 172 -15.01 -8.91 6.71
CA THR A 172 -14.24 -10.02 7.27
C THR A 172 -14.82 -11.37 6.81
N ALA A 173 -16.14 -11.51 6.76
CA ALA A 173 -16.81 -12.72 6.27
C ALA A 173 -16.51 -13.01 4.78
N LEU A 174 -16.50 -11.98 3.92
CA LEU A 174 -16.10 -12.13 2.52
C LEU A 174 -14.62 -12.53 2.39
N GLY A 175 -13.76 -11.91 3.19
CA GLY A 175 -12.34 -12.26 3.23
C GLY A 175 -12.10 -13.69 3.74
N LEU A 176 -12.94 -14.17 4.66
CA LEU A 176 -12.92 -15.55 5.13
C LEU A 176 -13.27 -16.53 4.02
N ALA A 177 -14.35 -16.29 3.27
CA ALA A 177 -14.72 -17.14 2.14
C ALA A 177 -13.59 -17.25 1.10
N ALA A 178 -12.93 -16.13 0.79
CA ALA A 178 -11.77 -16.12 -0.10
C ALA A 178 -10.58 -16.88 0.49
N SER A 179 -10.33 -16.73 1.78
CA SER A 179 -9.23 -17.42 2.48
C SER A 179 -9.46 -18.94 2.52
N ILE A 180 -10.69 -19.39 2.78
CA ILE A 180 -11.06 -20.81 2.74
C ILE A 180 -10.80 -21.39 1.36
N LEU A 181 -11.18 -20.68 0.29
CA LEU A 181 -10.91 -21.12 -1.08
C LEU A 181 -9.41 -21.28 -1.35
N LEU A 182 -8.58 -20.36 -0.86
CA LEU A 182 -7.12 -20.45 -1.01
C LEU A 182 -6.53 -21.65 -0.26
N VAL A 183 -7.00 -21.92 0.97
CA VAL A 183 -6.56 -23.07 1.76
C VAL A 183 -6.95 -24.38 1.06
N ILE A 184 -8.16 -24.46 0.50
CA ILE A 184 -8.61 -25.63 -0.27
C ILE A 184 -7.72 -25.84 -1.50
N LEU A 185 -7.45 -24.78 -2.27
CA LEU A 185 -6.56 -24.87 -3.44
C LEU A 185 -5.14 -25.30 -3.06
N ALA A 186 -4.58 -24.75 -1.98
CA ALA A 186 -3.26 -25.12 -1.49
C ALA A 186 -3.20 -26.59 -1.05
N TRP A 187 -4.25 -27.08 -0.38
CA TRP A 187 -4.38 -28.50 -0.02
C TRP A 187 -4.36 -29.42 -1.26
N PHE A 188 -5.11 -29.08 -2.31
CA PHE A 188 -5.10 -29.85 -3.56
C PHE A 188 -3.71 -29.87 -4.22
N VAL A 189 -3.00 -28.74 -4.23
CA VAL A 189 -1.64 -28.66 -4.77
C VAL A 189 -0.67 -29.53 -3.96
N PHE A 190 -0.77 -29.50 -2.64
CA PHE A 190 0.06 -30.33 -1.77
C PHE A 190 -0.20 -31.83 -1.99
N LEU A 191 -1.46 -32.23 -2.12
CA LEU A 191 -1.84 -33.60 -2.42
C LEU A 191 -1.28 -34.08 -3.76
N LEU A 192 -1.39 -33.26 -4.81
CA LEU A 192 -0.81 -33.58 -6.12
C LEU A 192 0.71 -33.70 -6.07
N ALA A 193 1.39 -32.80 -5.34
CA ALA A 193 2.82 -32.87 -5.13
C ALA A 193 3.22 -34.15 -4.40
N PHE A 194 2.46 -34.57 -3.39
CA PHE A 194 2.70 -35.82 -2.67
C PHE A 194 2.66 -37.04 -3.58
N PHE A 195 1.63 -37.17 -4.42
CA PHE A 195 1.55 -38.28 -5.37
C PHE A 195 2.64 -38.22 -6.44
N ALA A 196 2.98 -37.03 -6.94
CA ALA A 196 4.04 -36.85 -7.93
C ALA A 196 5.42 -37.23 -7.37
N VAL A 197 5.75 -36.79 -6.15
CA VAL A 197 7.01 -37.13 -5.47
C VAL A 197 7.07 -38.64 -5.18
N THR A 198 5.98 -39.22 -4.68
CA THR A 198 5.90 -40.68 -4.44
C THR A 198 6.17 -41.45 -5.74
N GLY A 199 5.48 -41.12 -6.84
CA GLY A 199 5.70 -41.74 -8.14
C GLY A 199 7.12 -41.56 -8.68
N GLY A 200 7.72 -40.37 -8.47
CA GLY A 200 9.11 -40.11 -8.83
C GLY A 200 10.12 -40.96 -8.04
N ILE A 201 9.89 -41.16 -6.74
CA ILE A 201 10.73 -42.02 -5.90
C ILE A 201 10.64 -43.47 -6.37
N LEU A 202 9.44 -43.99 -6.63
CA LEU A 202 9.27 -45.35 -7.17
C LEU A 202 9.96 -45.51 -8.53
N ALA A 203 9.86 -44.51 -9.42
CA ALA A 203 10.50 -44.56 -10.73
C ALA A 203 12.04 -44.52 -10.66
N LEU A 204 12.61 -43.83 -9.66
CA LEU A 204 14.06 -43.70 -9.48
C LEU A 204 14.70 -44.90 -8.77
N LEU A 205 14.01 -45.45 -7.77
CA LEU A 205 14.55 -46.50 -6.91
C LEU A 205 14.03 -47.91 -7.29
N GLY A 206 13.01 -48.01 -8.14
CA GLY A 206 12.50 -49.28 -8.67
C GLY A 206 12.16 -50.28 -7.56
N ASP A 207 12.51 -51.56 -7.77
CA ASP A 207 12.22 -52.68 -6.83
C ASP A 207 13.01 -52.63 -5.51
N SER A 208 13.90 -51.64 -5.32
CA SER A 208 14.70 -51.54 -4.09
C SER A 208 13.93 -50.93 -2.92
N VAL A 209 12.74 -50.38 -3.15
CA VAL A 209 11.95 -49.65 -2.15
C VAL A 209 10.46 -49.97 -2.29
N ASP A 210 9.86 -50.48 -1.22
CA ASP A 210 8.42 -50.73 -1.15
C ASP A 210 7.61 -49.42 -1.16
N LEU A 211 6.35 -49.50 -1.61
CA LEU A 211 5.43 -48.35 -1.69
C LEU A 211 5.32 -47.59 -0.36
N ASP A 212 5.27 -48.30 0.76
CA ASP A 212 5.18 -47.69 2.10
C ASP A 212 6.41 -46.84 2.43
N THR A 213 7.60 -47.32 2.06
CA THR A 213 8.86 -46.60 2.27
C THR A 213 8.96 -45.39 1.34
N ALA A 214 8.47 -45.52 0.10
CA ALA A 214 8.41 -44.40 -0.84
C ALA A 214 7.44 -43.30 -0.38
N MET A 215 6.27 -43.67 0.14
CA MET A 215 5.31 -42.73 0.73
C MET A 215 5.89 -42.02 1.95
N PHE A 216 6.62 -42.74 2.82
CA PHE A 216 7.28 -42.15 3.97
C PHE A 216 8.37 -41.14 3.58
N LEU A 217 9.20 -41.48 2.59
CA LEU A 217 10.22 -40.58 2.06
C LEU A 217 9.59 -39.34 1.40
N ALA A 218 8.54 -39.51 0.60
CA ALA A 218 7.79 -38.41 0.00
C ALA A 218 7.21 -37.47 1.06
N PHE A 219 6.65 -38.03 2.13
CA PHE A 219 6.14 -37.27 3.27
C PHE A 219 7.25 -36.47 3.95
N MET A 220 8.37 -37.10 4.31
CA MET A 220 9.51 -36.41 4.95
C MET A 220 10.07 -35.28 4.08
N LEU A 221 10.16 -35.50 2.77
CA LEU A 221 10.67 -34.52 1.81
C LEU A 221 9.71 -33.31 1.64
N LEU A 222 8.41 -33.54 1.79
CA LEU A 222 7.38 -32.52 1.70
C LEU A 222 7.02 -31.84 3.03
N MET A 223 7.41 -32.41 4.17
CA MET A 223 7.10 -31.85 5.49
C MET A 223 7.74 -30.47 5.70
N ILE A 224 9.02 -30.31 5.35
CA ILE A 224 9.73 -29.03 5.52
C ILE A 224 9.11 -27.91 4.66
N PRO A 225 8.91 -28.08 3.33
CA PRO A 225 8.24 -27.05 2.53
C PRO A 225 6.75 -26.91 2.87
N GLY A 226 6.10 -27.99 3.31
CA GLY A 226 4.72 -27.99 3.80
C GLY A 226 4.54 -27.08 5.01
N VAL A 227 5.37 -27.22 6.05
CA VAL A 227 5.34 -26.37 7.24
C VAL A 227 5.61 -24.90 6.88
N MET A 228 6.61 -24.64 6.01
CA MET A 228 6.89 -23.28 5.54
C MET A 228 5.72 -22.66 4.76
N SER A 229 4.99 -23.46 3.98
CA SER A 229 3.83 -23.00 3.22
C SER A 229 2.65 -22.59 4.11
N VAL A 230 2.46 -23.24 5.28
CA VAL A 230 1.39 -22.89 6.22
C VAL A 230 1.58 -21.47 6.78
N PHE A 231 2.80 -21.07 7.11
CA PHE A 231 3.11 -19.70 7.55
C PHE A 231 2.83 -18.67 6.46
N LEU A 232 3.13 -19.01 5.20
CA LEU A 232 2.87 -18.11 4.07
C LEU A 232 1.37 -17.99 3.79
N ILE A 233 0.64 -19.11 3.80
CA ILE A 233 -0.81 -19.14 3.57
C ILE A 233 -1.55 -18.36 4.67
N THR A 234 -1.17 -18.53 5.94
CA THR A 234 -1.79 -17.80 7.07
C THR A 234 -1.59 -16.28 6.95
N SER A 235 -0.38 -15.84 6.60
CA SER A 235 -0.08 -14.42 6.34
C SER A 235 -0.91 -13.86 5.19
N VAL A 236 -1.00 -14.60 4.08
CA VAL A 236 -1.80 -14.21 2.91
C VAL A 236 -3.30 -14.15 3.26
N CYS A 237 -3.83 -15.13 4.00
CA CYS A 237 -5.22 -15.14 4.45
C CYS A 237 -5.55 -13.94 5.33
N GLY A 238 -4.67 -13.59 6.28
CA GLY A 238 -4.83 -12.39 7.11
C GLY A 238 -4.93 -11.10 6.27
N PHE A 239 -4.12 -10.99 5.21
CA PHE A 239 -4.20 -9.88 4.26
C PHE A 239 -5.54 -9.86 3.49
N PHE A 240 -5.99 -11.01 2.98
CA PHE A 240 -7.26 -11.13 2.28
C PHE A 240 -8.48 -10.88 3.16
N MET A 241 -8.38 -11.05 4.47
CA MET A 241 -9.43 -10.65 5.43
C MET A 241 -9.41 -9.15 5.73
N MET A 242 -8.23 -8.55 5.86
CA MET A 242 -8.09 -7.14 6.26
C MET A 242 -8.57 -6.15 5.17
N LEU A 243 -8.34 -6.46 3.89
CA LEU A 243 -8.77 -5.60 2.79
C LEU A 243 -10.30 -5.39 2.73
N PRO A 244 -11.14 -6.44 2.71
CA PRO A 244 -12.59 -6.28 2.71
C PRO A 244 -13.11 -5.78 4.07
N ALA A 245 -12.51 -6.13 5.21
CA ALA A 245 -12.90 -5.59 6.52
C ALA A 245 -12.73 -4.06 6.59
N SER A 246 -11.58 -3.54 6.15
CA SER A 246 -11.33 -2.10 6.10
C SER A 246 -12.23 -1.37 5.10
N LYS A 247 -12.49 -1.98 3.92
CA LYS A 247 -13.42 -1.46 2.92
C LYS A 247 -14.87 -1.43 3.42
N GLY A 248 -15.33 -2.50 4.05
CA GLY A 248 -16.67 -2.58 4.60
C GLY A 248 -16.89 -1.52 5.68
N TYR A 249 -15.91 -1.32 6.56
CA TYR A 249 -15.95 -0.24 7.55
C TYR A 249 -16.05 1.13 6.87
N ALA A 250 -15.25 1.40 5.85
CA ALA A 250 -15.25 2.68 5.15
C ALA A 250 -16.58 2.96 4.43
N LEU A 251 -17.15 1.92 3.80
CA LEU A 251 -18.41 2.01 3.04
C LEU A 251 -19.60 2.31 3.95
N LEU A 252 -19.74 1.57 5.04
CA LEU A 252 -20.91 1.69 5.91
C LEU A 252 -20.71 2.72 7.03
N GLY A 253 -19.48 2.89 7.51
CA GLY A 253 -19.11 3.90 8.53
C GLY A 253 -18.94 5.31 7.97
N GLY A 254 -18.93 5.46 6.65
CA GLY A 254 -18.88 6.74 5.93
C GLY A 254 -17.51 7.41 5.88
N LYS A 255 -16.61 7.10 6.82
CA LYS A 255 -15.23 7.59 6.90
C LYS A 255 -14.32 6.52 7.52
N TYR A 256 -13.20 6.25 6.86
CA TYR A 256 -12.15 5.38 7.40
C TYR A 256 -11.21 6.22 8.27
N ASP A 257 -11.46 6.22 9.58
CA ASP A 257 -10.69 6.91 10.59
C ASP A 257 -9.85 5.91 11.41
N VAL A 258 -8.98 6.41 12.31
CA VAL A 258 -8.16 5.57 13.23
C VAL A 258 -9.00 4.54 13.99
N ARG A 259 -10.22 4.90 14.38
CA ARG A 259 -11.19 3.98 15.00
C ARG A 259 -11.59 2.83 14.07
N GLY A 260 -11.72 3.10 12.77
CA GLY A 260 -11.99 2.08 11.76
C GLY A 260 -10.84 1.11 11.57
N ILE A 261 -9.60 1.60 11.61
CA ILE A 261 -8.41 0.74 11.62
C ILE A 261 -8.45 -0.19 12.83
N ALA A 262 -8.64 0.37 14.03
CA ALA A 262 -8.70 -0.41 15.26
C ALA A 262 -9.81 -1.47 15.22
N VAL A 263 -11.01 -1.12 14.76
CA VAL A 263 -12.15 -2.05 14.63
C VAL A 263 -11.87 -3.15 13.61
N SER A 264 -11.33 -2.82 12.43
CA SER A 264 -11.00 -3.83 11.42
C SER A 264 -9.92 -4.80 11.91
N VAL A 265 -8.89 -4.31 12.61
CA VAL A 265 -7.85 -5.15 13.21
C VAL A 265 -8.43 -6.06 14.29
N LEU A 266 -9.29 -5.53 15.17
CA LEU A 266 -9.96 -6.31 16.21
C LEU A 266 -10.84 -7.42 15.62
N CYS A 267 -11.61 -7.11 14.56
CA CYS A 267 -12.43 -8.10 13.88
C CYS A 267 -11.58 -9.22 13.26
N VAL A 268 -10.54 -8.88 12.49
CA VAL A 268 -9.67 -9.89 11.87
C VAL A 268 -8.95 -10.72 12.94
N GLY A 269 -8.43 -10.07 13.99
CA GLY A 269 -7.76 -10.75 15.10
C GLY A 269 -8.68 -11.72 15.85
N ALA A 270 -9.90 -11.30 16.17
CA ALA A 270 -10.89 -12.17 16.82
C ALA A 270 -11.27 -13.38 15.95
N PHE A 271 -11.38 -13.19 14.63
CA PHE A 271 -11.65 -14.28 13.70
C PHE A 271 -10.48 -15.25 13.56
N LEU A 272 -9.24 -14.76 13.43
CA LEU A 272 -8.06 -15.62 13.39
C LEU A 272 -7.90 -16.41 14.68
N PHE A 273 -8.17 -15.78 15.83
CA PHE A 273 -8.18 -16.44 17.13
C PHE A 273 -9.23 -17.56 17.21
N ALA A 274 -10.47 -17.28 16.81
CA ALA A 274 -11.54 -18.28 16.78
C ALA A 274 -11.24 -19.44 15.82
N PHE A 275 -10.70 -19.14 14.63
CA PHE A 275 -10.28 -20.14 13.65
C PHE A 275 -9.16 -21.04 14.21
N TYR A 276 -8.17 -20.45 14.86
CA TYR A 276 -7.08 -21.19 15.49
C TYR A 276 -7.58 -22.11 16.61
N PHE A 277 -8.47 -21.62 17.48
CA PHE A 277 -9.10 -22.43 18.52
C PHE A 277 -9.93 -23.59 17.95
N TRP A 278 -10.66 -23.35 16.85
CA TRP A 278 -11.41 -24.39 16.17
C TRP A 278 -10.48 -25.46 15.58
N LEU A 279 -9.34 -25.06 15.02
CA LEU A 279 -8.35 -25.97 14.43
C LEU A 279 -7.67 -26.83 15.51
N LEU A 280 -7.30 -26.24 16.65
CA LEU A 280 -6.78 -26.97 17.82
C LEU A 280 -7.82 -27.90 18.47
N GLY A 281 -9.06 -27.41 18.59
CA GLY A 281 -10.17 -28.17 19.14
C GLY A 281 -10.53 -29.36 18.26
N GLY A 282 -10.60 -29.17 16.94
CA GLY A 282 -10.87 -30.23 15.97
C GLY A 282 -9.82 -31.34 15.98
N LEU A 283 -8.54 -31.00 16.13
CA LEU A 283 -7.45 -31.97 16.29
C LEU A 283 -7.55 -32.78 17.59
N SER A 284 -8.14 -32.21 18.64
CA SER A 284 -8.32 -32.89 19.94
C SER A 284 -9.46 -33.92 19.93
N PHE A 285 -10.39 -33.84 18.99
CA PHE A 285 -11.54 -34.76 18.89
C PHE A 285 -11.36 -35.85 17.83
N ALA A 286 -10.31 -35.80 17.00
CA ALA A 286 -10.22 -36.65 15.81
C ALA A 286 -9.80 -38.11 16.06
N GLU A 287 -9.09 -38.45 17.13
CA GLU A 287 -8.85 -39.85 17.59
C GLU A 287 -7.93 -39.84 18.83
N PRO A 288 -8.35 -40.36 19.99
CA PRO A 288 -7.54 -40.30 21.22
C PRO A 288 -6.26 -41.15 21.19
N ASP A 289 -6.21 -42.20 20.38
CA ASP A 289 -5.25 -43.29 20.59
C ASP A 289 -4.00 -43.27 19.68
N TYR A 290 -3.99 -42.52 18.57
CA TYR A 290 -2.82 -42.45 17.66
C TYR A 290 -2.20 -41.06 17.49
N PHE A 291 -2.98 -39.99 17.64
CA PHE A 291 -2.49 -38.62 17.44
C PHE A 291 -1.92 -37.97 18.71
N SER A 292 -2.26 -38.49 19.89
CA SER A 292 -1.82 -37.93 21.18
C SER A 292 -0.30 -37.98 21.34
N MET A 293 0.39 -39.04 20.91
CA MET A 293 1.86 -39.10 21.05
C MET A 293 2.61 -38.24 20.02
N ALA A 294 2.15 -38.21 18.76
CA ALA A 294 2.81 -37.42 17.71
C ALA A 294 2.56 -35.91 17.86
N VAL A 295 1.34 -35.48 18.23
CA VAL A 295 1.01 -34.06 18.40
C VAL A 295 1.55 -33.52 19.72
N ILE A 296 1.66 -34.33 20.78
CA ILE A 296 2.27 -33.86 22.04
C ILE A 296 3.80 -33.82 21.94
N GLN A 297 4.45 -34.76 21.23
CA GLN A 297 5.92 -34.72 21.07
C GLN A 297 6.41 -33.74 19.99
N PHE A 298 5.70 -33.57 18.86
CA PHE A 298 6.05 -32.51 17.88
C PHE A 298 5.48 -31.15 18.27
N GLY A 299 4.33 -31.10 18.95
CA GLY A 299 3.71 -29.86 19.41
C GLY A 299 4.41 -29.23 20.62
N GLY A 300 5.11 -30.03 21.43
CA GLY A 300 5.93 -29.53 22.54
C GLY A 300 7.25 -28.87 22.11
N LEU A 301 7.68 -29.04 20.85
CA LEU A 301 8.99 -28.57 20.39
C LEU A 301 8.94 -27.35 19.45
N TYR A 302 7.76 -26.86 19.06
CA TYR A 302 7.66 -25.70 18.15
C TYR A 302 6.43 -24.78 18.29
N PHE A 303 5.57 -24.95 19.29
CA PHE A 303 4.48 -23.98 19.51
C PHE A 303 4.87 -22.95 20.55
N ASP A 304 5.74 -22.06 20.11
CA ASP A 304 6.05 -20.85 20.84
C ASP A 304 4.79 -19.96 20.86
N MET A 305 4.23 -19.74 22.04
CA MET A 305 3.20 -18.71 22.25
C MET A 305 3.71 -17.36 21.75
N ASP A 306 5.02 -17.11 21.80
CA ASP A 306 5.63 -15.91 21.24
C ASP A 306 5.58 -15.90 19.70
N GLY A 307 5.56 -17.06 19.04
CA GLY A 307 5.36 -17.20 17.59
C GLY A 307 3.91 -16.98 17.15
N LEU A 308 2.94 -17.44 17.95
CA LEU A 308 1.51 -17.14 17.74
C LEU A 308 1.24 -15.66 17.98
N VAL A 309 1.74 -15.12 19.09
CA VAL A 309 1.67 -13.70 19.42
C VAL A 309 2.40 -12.88 18.36
N ALA A 310 3.56 -13.31 17.87
CA ALA A 310 4.27 -12.66 16.77
C ALA A 310 3.50 -12.74 15.44
N SER A 311 2.81 -13.84 15.13
CA SER A 311 2.00 -13.98 13.90
C SER A 311 0.72 -13.14 13.98
N ILE A 312 0.07 -13.10 15.15
CA ILE A 312 -1.06 -12.20 15.42
C ILE A 312 -0.60 -10.75 15.38
N ILE A 313 0.53 -10.40 16.00
CA ILE A 313 1.14 -9.06 15.94
C ILE A 313 1.57 -8.73 14.50
N PHE A 314 2.12 -9.67 13.74
CA PHE A 314 2.49 -9.46 12.35
C PHE A 314 1.25 -9.24 11.47
N CYS A 315 0.19 -10.04 11.65
CA CYS A 315 -1.08 -9.86 10.96
C CYS A 315 -1.89 -8.65 11.46
N ALA A 316 -1.73 -8.22 12.71
CA ALA A 316 -2.45 -7.10 13.32
C ALA A 316 -1.69 -5.76 13.24
N CYS A 317 -0.37 -5.78 13.03
CA CYS A 317 0.47 -4.58 12.97
C CYS A 317 1.14 -4.41 11.60
N TYR A 318 1.64 -5.48 10.98
CA TYR A 318 2.38 -5.40 9.71
C TYR A 318 1.44 -5.34 8.49
N VAL A 319 0.42 -6.20 8.45
CA VAL A 319 -0.59 -6.22 7.36
C VAL A 319 -1.41 -4.92 7.30
N PRO A 320 -1.88 -4.33 8.43
CA PRO A 320 -2.48 -3.01 8.41
C PRO A 320 -1.47 -1.94 8.05
N GLY A 321 -0.21 -2.04 8.47
CA GLY A 321 0.85 -1.10 8.07
C GLY A 321 1.07 -1.04 6.55
N ILE A 322 1.10 -2.19 5.88
CA ILE A 322 1.23 -2.29 4.42
C ILE A 322 -0.06 -1.86 3.72
N ALA A 323 -1.22 -2.26 4.23
CA ALA A 323 -2.51 -1.82 3.69
C ALA A 323 -2.65 -0.30 3.84
N ILE A 324 -2.33 0.27 4.99
CA ILE A 324 -2.35 1.71 5.27
C ILE A 324 -1.34 2.44 4.37
N ALA A 325 -0.11 1.93 4.22
CA ALA A 325 0.87 2.50 3.30
C ALA A 325 0.36 2.52 1.85
N GLY A 326 -0.18 1.40 1.35
CA GLY A 326 -0.78 1.32 0.02
C GLY A 326 -2.07 2.16 -0.15
N PHE A 327 -2.84 2.35 0.92
CA PHE A 327 -4.06 3.17 0.93
C PHE A 327 -3.80 4.67 1.13
N GLU A 328 -2.70 5.08 1.78
CA GLU A 328 -2.27 6.48 1.88
C GLU A 328 -1.73 6.97 0.53
N GLU A 329 -1.04 6.10 -0.22
CA GLU A 329 -0.34 6.47 -1.45
C GLU A 329 -1.26 6.59 -2.68
N MET A 330 -2.48 6.03 -2.61
CA MET A 330 -3.49 6.18 -3.66
C MET A 330 -4.33 7.45 -3.49
N ASP A 331 -4.13 8.43 -4.38
CA ASP A 331 -4.98 9.63 -4.51
C ASP A 331 -6.48 9.27 -4.54
N ARG A 332 -7.34 9.95 -3.75
CA ARG A 332 -8.79 9.61 -3.60
C ARG A 332 -9.55 9.58 -4.94
N GLN A 333 -9.08 10.33 -5.95
CA GLN A 333 -9.63 10.30 -7.30
C GLN A 333 -9.24 9.03 -8.08
N LYS A 334 -7.97 8.62 -8.02
CA LYS A 334 -7.49 7.37 -8.62
C LYS A 334 -8.17 6.14 -8.00
N ARG A 335 -8.51 6.21 -6.71
CA ARG A 335 -9.34 5.18 -6.03
C ARG A 335 -10.71 5.01 -6.66
N ARG A 336 -11.37 6.09 -7.10
CA ARG A 336 -12.69 6.02 -7.73
C ARG A 336 -12.62 5.57 -9.19
N GLU A 337 -11.55 5.91 -9.90
CA GLU A 337 -11.35 5.53 -11.31
C GLU A 337 -10.88 4.10 -11.49
N ALA A 338 -9.95 3.61 -10.66
CA ALA A 338 -9.56 2.19 -10.65
C ALA A 338 -10.74 1.29 -10.24
N PHE A 339 -11.62 1.77 -9.36
CA PHE A 339 -12.85 1.08 -8.97
C PHE A 339 -13.86 0.93 -10.11
N ARG A 340 -13.97 1.94 -10.98
CA ARG A 340 -14.91 1.91 -12.11
C ARG A 340 -14.51 0.96 -13.23
N ARG A 341 -13.27 0.43 -13.18
CA ARG A 341 -12.72 -0.52 -14.15
C ARG A 341 -12.66 -1.96 -13.63
N LEU A 342 -13.00 -2.19 -12.36
CA LEU A 342 -12.96 -3.51 -11.70
C LEU A 342 -14.37 -4.04 -11.35
N LEU A 343 -15.41 -3.26 -11.62
CA LEU A 343 -16.81 -3.64 -11.75
C LEU A 343 -17.16 -3.62 -13.23
#